data_AF-A0A4Q5RXM4-F1
#
_entry.id   AF-A0A4Q5RXM4-F1
#
_cell.length_a   1.000
_cell.length_b   1.000
_cell.length_c   1.000
_cell.angle_alpha   90.00
_cell.angle_beta   90.00
_cell.angle_gamma   90.00
#
_symmetry.space_group_name_H-M   'P 1'
#
loop_
_entity.id
_entity.type
_entity.pdbx_description
1 polymer ?
#
loop_
_entity_poly.entity_id
_entity_poly.type
_entity_poly.pdbx_seq_one_letter_code
_entity_poly.pdbx_strand_id
1 'polypeptide(L)'
;MGGDGLDERVFSTIENLVDHGGGAWWLHLSQCRACAQHWMIAQEERIFDEHFLRRLTVDEANRISVDAEWPIEFLSYERVLKTGHALRIRPCVFLERLSPSLVWTAEHLRKERPDISVEEIALLLGVTATQAKRLLAAASSGQGSWWQRTRHRLGW
;
A
#
# COMPACT_ATOMS: atom_id res chain seq x y z
N MET A 1 12.49 -13.42 -8.52
CA MET A 1 13.59 -13.63 -7.56
C MET A 1 14.92 -13.54 -8.28
N GLY A 2 15.80 -12.63 -7.86
CA GLY A 2 17.22 -12.62 -8.23
C GLY A 2 17.69 -11.55 -9.22
N GLY A 3 17.42 -10.26 -8.95
CA GLY A 3 18.36 -9.21 -9.40
C GLY A 3 19.59 -9.21 -8.48
N ASP A 4 20.65 -8.47 -8.78
CA ASP A 4 21.95 -8.48 -8.06
C ASP A 4 21.90 -7.98 -6.58
N GLY A 5 20.73 -8.06 -5.93
CA GLY A 5 20.44 -7.52 -4.60
C GLY A 5 20.55 -6.00 -4.56
N LEU A 6 20.33 -5.31 -5.68
CA LEU A 6 20.51 -3.86 -5.77
C LEU A 6 19.47 -3.12 -4.93
N ASP A 7 18.24 -3.62 -4.95
CA ASP A 7 17.16 -3.21 -4.06
C ASP A 7 17.54 -3.44 -2.59
N GLU A 8 18.00 -4.64 -2.24
CA GLU A 8 18.45 -4.96 -0.86
C GLU A 8 19.56 -4.02 -0.40
N ARG A 9 20.53 -3.69 -1.28
CA ARG A 9 21.58 -2.72 -0.96
C ARG A 9 21.03 -1.33 -0.72
N VAL A 10 20.10 -0.85 -1.54
CA VAL A 10 19.46 0.46 -1.31
C VAL A 10 18.73 0.46 0.02
N PHE A 11 17.85 -0.51 0.27
CA PHE A 11 17.09 -0.59 1.51
C PHE A 11 17.96 -0.80 2.75
N SER A 12 19.12 -1.46 2.62
CA SER A 12 20.09 -1.58 3.73
C SER A 12 20.62 -0.23 4.22
N THR A 13 20.57 0.80 3.37
CA THR A 13 20.98 2.17 3.73
C THR A 13 19.83 3.02 4.27
N ILE A 14 18.58 2.57 4.15
CA ILE A 14 17.39 3.34 4.50
C ILE A 14 16.99 2.99 5.93
N GLU A 15 16.92 3.99 6.80
CA GLU A 15 16.44 3.89 8.16
C GLU A 15 15.06 4.51 8.28
N ASN A 16 14.10 3.76 8.83
CA ASN A 16 12.78 4.28 9.17
C ASN A 16 12.91 5.22 10.39
N LEU A 17 12.42 6.44 10.23
CA LEU A 17 12.40 7.46 11.27
C LEU A 17 11.05 7.55 11.97
N VAL A 18 9.96 7.55 11.18
CA VAL A 18 8.59 7.76 11.68
C VAL A 18 7.61 6.97 10.80
N ASP A 19 6.84 6.09 11.43
CA ASP A 19 5.65 5.50 10.79
C ASP A 19 4.49 6.49 10.83
N HIS A 20 3.69 6.55 9.76
CA HIS A 20 2.48 7.39 9.75
C HIS A 20 1.49 6.99 10.85
N GLY A 21 1.35 5.68 11.11
CA GLY A 21 0.38 5.15 12.07
C GLY A 21 -1.08 5.37 11.63
N GLY A 22 -2.04 5.22 12.55
CA GLY A 22 -3.45 5.56 12.31
C GLY A 22 -4.18 4.70 11.27
N GLY A 23 -3.65 3.54 10.90
CA GLY A 23 -4.21 2.64 9.88
C GLY A 23 -3.53 2.72 8.51
N ALA A 24 -2.68 3.74 8.28
CA ALA A 24 -1.83 3.84 7.09
C ALA A 24 -0.52 3.06 7.27
N TRP A 25 -0.64 1.75 7.49
CA TRP A 25 0.49 0.83 7.75
C TRP A 25 1.53 0.81 6.62
N TRP A 26 1.15 1.26 5.42
CA TRP A 26 2.02 1.28 4.24
C TRP A 26 2.96 2.49 4.20
N LEU A 27 2.74 3.54 5.00
CA LEU A 27 3.39 4.84 4.83
C LEU A 27 4.34 5.17 5.98
N HIS A 28 5.57 5.52 5.65
CA HIS A 28 6.57 5.93 6.64
C HIS A 28 7.58 6.95 6.05
N LEU A 29 8.22 7.68 6.95
CA LEU A 29 9.33 8.59 6.70
C LEU A 29 10.62 7.85 6.99
N SER A 30 11.55 7.91 6.05
CA SER A 30 12.87 7.30 6.17
C SER A 30 13.99 8.26 5.80
N GLN A 31 15.21 7.94 6.24
CA GLN A 31 16.43 8.64 5.86
C GLN A 31 17.50 7.65 5.40
N CYS A 32 18.22 7.98 4.34
CA CYS A 32 19.39 7.22 3.94
C CYS A 32 20.58 7.56 4.86
N ARG A 33 21.14 6.57 5.55
CA ARG A 33 22.31 6.71 6.41
C ARG A 33 23.60 7.09 5.66
N ALA A 34 23.68 6.80 4.35
CA ALA A 34 24.88 7.08 3.56
C ALA A 34 24.95 8.52 3.04
N CYS A 35 23.81 9.14 2.71
CA CYS A 35 23.78 10.49 2.11
C CYS A 35 22.82 11.47 2.81
N ALA A 36 22.20 11.07 3.93
CA ALA A 36 21.22 11.84 4.70
C ALA A 36 19.96 12.27 3.92
N GLN A 37 19.70 11.70 2.74
CA GLN A 37 18.50 12.00 1.95
C GLN A 37 17.25 11.44 2.64
N HIS A 38 16.24 12.29 2.84
CA HIS A 38 14.93 11.91 3.35
C HIS A 38 14.01 11.39 2.24
N TRP A 39 13.18 10.40 2.59
CA TRP A 39 12.24 9.74 1.70
C TRP A 39 10.90 9.53 2.41
N MET A 40 9.81 9.85 1.71
CA MET A 40 8.49 9.32 2.05
C MET A 40 8.32 8.03 1.26
N ILE A 41 8.16 6.92 1.97
CA ILE A 41 8.09 5.59 1.38
C ILE A 41 6.69 5.02 1.60
N ALA A 42 6.05 4.62 0.51
CA ALA A 42 4.82 3.84 0.54
C ALA A 42 5.09 2.41 0.08
N GLN A 43 4.70 1.44 0.91
CA GLN A 43 4.86 0.03 0.65
C GLN A 43 3.51 -0.60 0.25
N GLU A 44 3.39 -1.01 -1.01
CA GLU A 44 2.31 -1.88 -1.47
C GLU A 44 2.80 -3.32 -1.38
N GLU A 45 2.80 -3.91 -0.18
CA GLU A 45 3.18 -5.33 0.01
C GLU A 45 1.98 -6.28 -0.08
N ARG A 46 0.75 -5.75 -0.14
CA ARG A 46 -0.45 -6.58 -0.04
C ARG A 46 -0.72 -7.32 -1.34
N ILE A 47 -0.45 -6.70 -2.48
CA ILE A 47 -0.86 -7.21 -3.79
C ILE A 47 0.34 -7.31 -4.73
N PHE A 48 1.13 -6.26 -4.85
CA PHE A 48 2.14 -6.11 -5.91
C PHE A 48 3.58 -6.18 -5.40
N ASP A 49 3.80 -6.06 -4.09
CA ASP A 49 5.12 -6.08 -3.46
C ASP A 49 6.04 -4.97 -3.99
N GLU A 50 5.50 -3.75 -3.99
CA GLU A 50 6.11 -2.55 -4.56
C GLU A 50 6.45 -1.52 -3.48
N HIS A 51 7.56 -0.80 -3.68
CA HIS A 51 7.95 0.33 -2.85
C HIS A 51 7.99 1.61 -3.70
N PHE A 52 7.21 2.61 -3.31
CA PHE A 52 7.19 3.92 -3.93
C PHE A 52 7.94 4.91 -3.06
N LEU A 53 9.02 5.49 -3.60
CA LEU A 53 9.87 6.42 -2.90
C LEU A 53 9.67 7.83 -3.46
N ARG A 54 9.15 8.74 -2.63
CA ARG A 54 9.16 10.18 -2.89
C ARG A 54 10.35 10.80 -2.17
N ARG A 55 11.24 11.46 -2.92
CA ARG A 55 12.32 12.26 -2.33
C ARG A 55 11.73 13.45 -1.59
N LEU A 56 12.19 13.69 -0.37
CA LEU A 56 11.78 14.84 0.43
C LEU A 56 12.93 15.84 0.59
N THR A 57 12.59 17.12 0.69
CA THR A 57 13.51 18.11 1.25
C THR A 57 13.63 17.94 2.76
N VAL A 58 14.65 18.55 3.36
CA VAL A 58 14.79 18.59 4.83
C VAL A 58 13.58 19.27 5.47
N ASP A 59 13.07 20.36 4.88
CA ASP A 59 11.89 21.08 5.38
C ASP A 59 10.63 20.22 5.34
N GLU A 60 10.43 19.44 4.26
CA GLU A 60 9.31 18.50 4.18
C GLU A 60 9.41 17.39 5.23
N ALA A 61 10.60 16.82 5.43
CA ALA A 61 10.82 15.80 6.46
C ALA A 61 10.60 16.33 7.88
N ASN A 62 11.00 17.58 8.14
CA ASN A 62 10.78 18.25 9.42
C ASN A 62 9.28 18.47 9.67
N ARG A 63 8.52 18.94 8.68
CA ARG A 63 7.05 19.09 8.80
C ARG A 63 6.35 17.77 9.09
N ILE A 64 6.78 16.67 8.47
CA ILE A 64 6.26 15.33 8.80
C ILE A 64 6.58 14.98 10.26
N SER A 65 7.82 15.17 10.68
CA SER A 65 8.29 14.72 12.00
C SER A 65 7.73 15.54 13.17
N VAL A 66 7.56 16.85 12.96
CA VAL A 66 7.15 17.80 14.01
C VAL A 66 5.65 18.04 14.00
N ASP A 67 5.07 18.21 12.81
CA ASP A 67 3.68 18.67 12.63
C ASP A 67 2.74 17.56 12.14
N ALA A 68 3.26 16.35 11.88
CA ALA A 68 2.53 15.25 11.24
C ALA A 68 1.90 15.67 9.88
N GLU A 69 2.53 16.60 9.18
CA GLU A 69 2.08 17.09 7.88
C GLU A 69 2.68 16.26 6.74
N TRP A 70 1.94 15.26 6.29
CA TRP A 70 2.36 14.36 5.21
C TRP A 70 1.98 14.89 3.82
N PRO A 71 2.88 14.81 2.84
CA PRO A 71 2.52 15.02 1.45
C PRO A 71 1.42 14.06 0.99
N ILE A 72 0.50 14.57 0.17
CA ILE A 72 -0.78 13.93 -0.13
C ILE A 72 -0.68 12.64 -0.95
N GLU A 73 0.42 12.42 -1.67
CA GLU A 73 0.55 11.40 -2.72
C GLU A 73 0.28 9.99 -2.21
N PHE A 74 0.66 9.67 -0.98
CA PHE A 74 0.53 8.32 -0.42
C PHE A 74 -0.42 8.23 0.79
N LEU A 75 -1.19 9.29 1.06
CA LEU A 75 -2.07 9.37 2.23
C LEU A 75 -3.24 8.38 2.24
N SER A 76 -3.66 7.87 1.08
CA SER A 76 -4.66 6.80 1.01
C SER A 76 -4.14 5.63 0.20
N TYR A 77 -4.61 4.43 0.54
CA TYR A 77 -4.20 3.21 -0.16
C TYR A 77 -4.60 3.26 -1.63
N GLU A 78 -5.75 3.86 -1.94
CA GLU A 78 -6.16 4.12 -3.32
C GLU A 78 -5.13 4.93 -4.11
N ARG A 79 -4.51 5.97 -3.51
CA ARG A 79 -3.50 6.78 -4.20
C ARG A 79 -2.19 6.04 -4.40
N VAL A 80 -1.82 5.15 -3.48
CA VAL A 80 -0.69 4.23 -3.64
C VAL A 80 -0.91 3.35 -4.87
N LEU A 81 -2.08 2.70 -4.97
CA LEU A 81 -2.42 1.87 -6.14
C LEU A 81 -2.45 2.70 -7.43
N LYS A 82 -3.02 3.90 -7.43
CA LYS A 82 -3.01 4.81 -8.59
C LYS A 82 -1.59 5.17 -9.02
N THR A 83 -0.67 5.35 -8.07
CA THR A 83 0.74 5.61 -8.37
C THR A 83 1.37 4.43 -9.12
N GLY A 84 1.14 3.19 -8.67
CA GLY A 84 1.60 1.99 -9.37
C GLY A 84 1.09 1.91 -10.81
N HIS A 85 -0.20 2.17 -11.02
CA HIS A 85 -0.80 2.22 -12.36
C HIS A 85 -0.21 3.33 -13.24
N ALA A 86 0.00 4.53 -12.68
CA ALA A 86 0.60 5.65 -13.42
C ALA A 86 2.04 5.35 -13.87
N LEU A 87 2.78 4.60 -13.06
CA LEU A 87 4.13 4.12 -13.37
C LEU A 87 4.12 2.89 -14.31
N ARG A 88 2.94 2.46 -14.77
CA ARG A 88 2.73 1.29 -15.65
C ARG A 88 3.31 0.00 -15.08
N ILE A 89 3.33 -0.14 -13.77
CA ILE A 89 3.74 -1.40 -13.17
C ILE A 89 2.66 -2.43 -13.49
N ARG A 90 3.07 -3.53 -14.12
CA ARG A 90 2.11 -4.50 -14.64
C ARG A 90 1.46 -5.22 -13.47
N PRO A 91 0.13 -5.19 -13.34
CA PRO A 91 -0.53 -5.95 -12.28
C PRO A 91 -0.22 -7.44 -12.44
N CYS A 92 0.18 -8.06 -11.34
CA CYS A 92 0.40 -9.50 -11.27
C CYS A 92 -0.91 -10.25 -11.51
N VAL A 93 -0.86 -11.35 -12.27
CA VAL A 93 -2.02 -12.22 -12.43
C VAL A 93 -2.11 -13.14 -11.21
N PHE A 94 -3.09 -12.87 -10.34
CA PHE A 94 -3.36 -13.74 -9.20
C PHE A 94 -3.91 -15.09 -9.64
N LEU A 95 -3.21 -16.16 -9.26
CA LEU A 95 -3.70 -17.54 -9.46
C LEU A 95 -4.92 -17.81 -8.58
N GLU A 96 -4.88 -17.38 -7.32
CA GLU A 96 -6.03 -17.43 -6.41
C GLU A 96 -6.92 -16.20 -6.62
N ARG A 97 -8.07 -16.40 -7.29
CA ARG A 97 -8.95 -15.32 -7.71
C ARG A 97 -9.67 -14.59 -6.56
N LEU A 98 -9.72 -15.21 -5.38
CA LEU A 98 -10.32 -14.68 -4.16
C LEU A 98 -9.30 -14.62 -3.02
N SER A 99 -8.03 -14.34 -3.34
CA SER A 99 -7.00 -14.25 -2.32
C SER A 99 -7.40 -13.24 -1.23
N PRO A 100 -7.09 -13.50 0.05
CA PRO A 100 -7.47 -12.61 1.14
C PRO A 100 -7.01 -11.16 0.92
N SER A 101 -5.79 -10.98 0.40
CA SER A 101 -5.24 -9.67 0.02
C SER A 101 -6.13 -8.89 -0.95
N LEU A 102 -6.67 -9.54 -1.99
CA LEU A 102 -7.56 -8.90 -2.95
C LEU A 102 -8.91 -8.57 -2.32
N VAL A 103 -9.47 -9.48 -1.52
CA VAL A 103 -10.75 -9.28 -0.84
C VAL A 103 -10.66 -8.11 0.15
N TRP A 104 -9.62 -8.08 0.99
CA TRP A 104 -9.42 -7.01 1.97
C TRP A 104 -9.17 -5.66 1.30
N THR A 105 -8.44 -5.63 0.19
CA THR A 105 -8.21 -4.37 -0.52
C THR A 105 -9.48 -3.87 -1.18
N ALA A 106 -10.28 -4.74 -1.80
CA ALA A 106 -11.59 -4.37 -2.32
C ALA A 106 -12.52 -3.83 -1.22
N GLU A 107 -12.53 -4.46 -0.04
CA GLU A 107 -13.28 -3.99 1.13
C GLU A 107 -12.78 -2.62 1.61
N HIS A 108 -11.47 -2.44 1.73
CA HIS A 108 -10.85 -1.21 2.19
C HIS A 108 -11.18 -0.04 1.25
N LEU A 109 -11.02 -0.22 -0.06
CA LEU A 109 -11.37 0.77 -1.07
C LEU A 109 -12.85 1.17 -0.98
N ARG A 110 -13.76 0.20 -0.80
CA ARG A 110 -15.20 0.47 -0.66
C ARG A 110 -15.52 1.21 0.65
N LYS A 111 -14.80 0.93 1.74
CA LYS A 111 -14.99 1.65 3.02
C LYS A 111 -14.49 3.09 2.95
N GLU A 112 -13.33 3.31 2.35
CA GLU A 112 -12.76 4.66 2.17
C GLU A 112 -13.58 5.50 1.19
N ARG A 113 -14.06 4.90 0.10
CA ARG A 113 -14.85 5.57 -0.95
C ARG A 113 -16.09 4.74 -1.31
N PRO A 114 -17.23 4.91 -0.59
CA PRO A 114 -18.43 4.08 -0.79
C PRO A 114 -19.02 4.10 -2.21
N ASP A 115 -18.82 5.20 -2.94
CA ASP A 115 -19.29 5.44 -4.29
C ASP A 115 -18.34 4.89 -5.39
N ILE A 116 -17.18 4.34 -5.03
CA ILE A 116 -16.24 3.77 -6.01
C ILE A 116 -16.92 2.73 -6.90
N SER A 117 -16.72 2.83 -8.22
CA SER A 117 -17.31 1.86 -9.16
C SER A 117 -16.62 0.50 -9.08
N VAL A 118 -17.31 -0.54 -9.56
CA VAL A 118 -16.72 -1.87 -9.70
C VAL A 118 -15.55 -1.84 -10.69
N GLU A 119 -15.71 -1.05 -11.75
CA GLU A 119 -14.74 -0.87 -12.82
C GLU A 119 -13.47 -0.21 -12.30
N GLU A 120 -13.58 0.81 -11.44
CA GLU A 120 -12.41 1.42 -10.78
C GLU A 120 -11.71 0.45 -9.84
N ILE A 121 -12.44 -0.32 -9.03
CA ILE A 121 -11.82 -1.36 -8.18
C ILE A 121 -11.09 -2.39 -9.05
N ALA A 122 -11.71 -2.83 -10.14
CA ALA A 122 -11.12 -3.79 -11.05
C ALA A 122 -9.81 -3.26 -11.65
N LEU A 123 -9.82 -2.00 -12.10
CA LEU A 123 -8.64 -1.31 -12.60
C LEU A 123 -7.54 -1.26 -11.52
N LEU A 124 -7.85 -0.77 -10.32
CA LEU A 124 -6.90 -0.60 -9.22
C LEU A 124 -6.25 -1.92 -8.79
N LEU A 125 -7.03 -3.01 -8.76
CA LEU A 125 -6.55 -4.34 -8.36
C LEU A 125 -5.95 -5.14 -9.53
N GLY A 126 -6.01 -4.61 -10.76
CA GLY A 126 -5.53 -5.34 -11.95
C GLY A 126 -6.34 -6.60 -12.27
N VAL A 127 -7.64 -6.60 -11.97
CA VAL A 127 -8.55 -7.73 -12.18
C VAL A 127 -9.68 -7.36 -13.13
N THR A 128 -10.49 -8.34 -13.53
CA THR A 128 -11.70 -8.07 -14.33
C THR A 128 -12.84 -7.51 -13.47
N ALA A 129 -13.76 -6.74 -14.07
CA ALA A 129 -14.96 -6.25 -13.37
C ALA A 129 -15.78 -7.40 -12.75
N THR A 130 -15.90 -8.52 -13.45
CA THR A 130 -16.56 -9.73 -12.92
C THR A 130 -15.87 -10.27 -11.67
N GLN A 131 -14.53 -10.25 -11.64
CA GLN A 131 -13.77 -10.65 -10.46
C GLN A 131 -13.92 -9.64 -9.32
N ALA A 132 -13.87 -8.33 -9.59
CA ALA A 132 -14.09 -7.29 -8.59
C ALA A 132 -15.47 -7.42 -7.90
N LYS A 133 -16.54 -7.73 -8.66
CA LYS A 133 -17.86 -8.03 -8.07
C LYS A 133 -17.82 -9.20 -7.10
N ARG A 134 -17.08 -10.26 -7.45
CA ARG A 134 -16.94 -11.45 -6.58
C ARG A 134 -16.14 -11.14 -5.32
N LEU A 135 -15.07 -10.33 -5.43
CA LEU A 135 -14.27 -9.89 -4.28
C LEU A 135 -15.12 -9.10 -3.28
N LEU A 136 -15.93 -8.14 -3.77
CA LEU A 136 -16.85 -7.37 -2.93
C LEU A 136 -17.92 -8.24 -2.26
N ALA A 137 -18.48 -9.22 -2.99
CA ALA A 137 -19.43 -10.16 -2.41
C ALA A 137 -18.79 -11.03 -1.30
N ALA A 138 -17.54 -11.46 -1.48
CA ALA A 138 -16.79 -12.23 -0.49
C ALA A 138 -16.41 -11.41 0.76
N ALA A 139 -16.17 -10.10 0.60
CA ALA A 139 -15.97 -9.20 1.72
C ALA A 139 -17.24 -9.09 2.59
N SER A 140 -18.41 -8.92 1.95
CA SER A 140 -19.70 -8.78 2.63
C SER A 140 -20.20 -10.07 3.30
N SER A 141 -19.80 -11.25 2.82
CA SER A 141 -20.19 -12.54 3.39
C SER A 141 -19.42 -12.92 4.67
N GLY A 142 -18.54 -12.03 5.16
CA GLY A 142 -17.79 -12.25 6.40
C GLY A 142 -16.63 -13.23 6.27
N GLN A 143 -16.29 -13.72 5.07
CA GLN A 143 -15.07 -14.50 4.84
C GLN A 143 -13.81 -13.69 5.12
N GLY A 144 -13.84 -12.36 4.95
CA GLY A 144 -12.78 -11.45 5.40
C GLY A 144 -12.73 -11.23 6.93
N SER A 145 -13.87 -11.39 7.63
CA SER A 145 -14.02 -11.08 9.07
C SER A 145 -13.43 -12.15 10.00
N TRP A 146 -13.25 -13.39 9.52
CA TRP A 146 -12.70 -14.47 10.34
C TRP A 146 -11.22 -14.22 10.67
N TRP A 147 -10.41 -13.76 9.71
CA TRP A 147 -8.99 -13.45 9.94
C TRP A 147 -8.73 -12.07 10.57
N GLN A 148 -9.58 -11.05 10.39
CA GLN A 148 -9.50 -9.78 11.16
C GLN A 148 -9.68 -10.02 12.68
N ARG A 149 -10.59 -10.92 13.06
CA ARG A 149 -10.72 -11.40 14.45
C ARG A 149 -9.49 -12.17 14.95
N THR A 150 -8.68 -12.69 14.03
CA THR A 150 -7.48 -13.46 14.34
C THR A 150 -6.23 -12.58 14.39
N ARG A 151 -6.12 -11.51 13.58
CA ARG A 151 -5.03 -10.51 13.66
C ARG A 151 -5.04 -9.75 14.99
N HIS A 152 -6.20 -9.33 15.49
CA HIS A 152 -6.31 -8.73 16.83
C HIS A 152 -5.86 -9.67 17.96
N ARG A 153 -5.87 -11.00 17.74
CA ARG A 153 -5.39 -11.99 18.71
C ARG A 153 -3.91 -12.35 18.56
N LEU A 154 -3.29 -12.05 17.42
CA LEU A 154 -1.93 -12.49 17.10
C LEU A 154 -0.88 -11.36 17.14
N GLY A 155 -1.28 -10.10 17.28
CA GLY A 155 -0.34 -9.00 17.58
C GLY A 155 0.69 -8.73 16.48
N TRP A 156 0.24 -8.68 15.21
CA TRP A 156 1.02 -8.23 14.05
C TRP A 156 0.34 -7.05 13.35
#